data_AF-A0A1E5V409-F1
#
_entry.id   AF-A0A1E5V409-F1
#
_cell.length_a   1.000
_cell.length_b   1.000
_cell.length_c   1.000
_cell.angle_alpha   90.00
_cell.angle_beta   90.00
_cell.angle_gamma   90.00
#
_symmetry.space_group_name_H-M   'P 1'
#
loop_
_entity.id
_entity.type
_entity.pdbx_description
1 polymer ?
#
loop_
_entity_poly.entity_id
_entity_poly.type
_entity_poly.pdbx_seq_one_letter_code
_entity_poly.pdbx_strand_id
1 'polypeptide(L)' 'MGFREVRLVNKVTNRHLICFVDFATPVHAFHAMRALQGYKFDEEDPRSRNLNLQFSHSPRMNSHGGC' A
#
# COMPACT_ATOMS: atom_id res chain seq x y z
N MET A 1 17.38 8.04 2.84
CA MET A 1 16.31 7.69 1.88
C MET A 1 15.06 7.28 2.65
N GLY A 2 13.87 7.73 2.26
CA GLY A 2 12.66 7.75 3.10
C GLY A 2 11.79 6.50 3.12
N PHE A 3 12.21 5.40 2.49
CA PHE A 3 11.52 4.11 2.55
C PHE A 3 11.85 3.38 3.85
N ARG A 4 10.85 2.74 4.50
CA ARG A 4 11.08 1.89 5.68
C ARG A 4 10.80 0.43 5.39
N GLU A 5 9.57 0.11 4.99
CA GLU A 5 9.11 -1.28 4.93
C GLU A 5 7.94 -1.44 3.94
N VAL A 6 7.81 -2.62 3.35
CA VAL A 6 6.62 -3.04 2.57
C VAL A 6 6.09 -4.32 3.18
N ARG A 7 4.77 -4.37 3.38
CA ARG A 7 4.05 -5.55 3.85
C ARG A 7 2.97 -5.90 2.83
N LEU A 8 3.17 -7.00 2.11
CA LEU A 8 2.17 -7.56 1.22
C LEU A 8 1.21 -8.44 2.02
N VAL A 9 -0.07 -8.12 1.99
CA VAL A 9 -1.13 -8.90 2.61
C VAL A 9 -1.85 -9.68 1.53
N ASN A 10 -1.53 -10.96 1.44
CA ASN A 10 -2.27 -11.92 0.64
C ASN A 10 -3.25 -12.67 1.53
N LYS A 11 -4.48 -12.17 1.64
CA LYS A 11 -5.57 -12.92 2.28
C LYS A 11 -6.22 -13.79 1.23
N VAL A 12 -6.15 -15.11 1.39
CA VAL A 12 -6.77 -16.12 0.51
C VAL A 12 -8.28 -15.84 0.25
N THR A 13 -8.94 -15.15 1.17
CA THR A 13 -10.37 -14.76 1.09
C THR A 13 -10.62 -13.52 0.24
N ASN A 14 -9.60 -12.68 0.01
CA ASN A 14 -9.72 -11.43 -0.73
C ASN A 14 -9.25 -11.62 -2.16
N ARG A 15 -10.11 -11.31 -3.13
CA ARG A 15 -9.77 -11.31 -4.57
C ARG A 15 -8.79 -10.19 -4.97
N HIS A 16 -8.25 -9.46 -4.00
CA HIS A 16 -7.40 -8.29 -4.19
C HIS A 16 -6.20 -8.40 -3.25
N LEU A 17 -5.00 -8.27 -3.82
CA LEU A 17 -3.77 -8.12 -3.06
C LEU A 17 -3.74 -6.71 -2.47
N ILE A 18 -3.45 -6.59 -1.18
CA ILE A 18 -3.31 -5.31 -0.49
C ILE A 18 -1.85 -5.17 -0.06
N CYS A 19 -1.22 -4.04 -0.37
CA CYS A 19 0.13 -3.72 0.07
C CYS A 19 0.09 -2.54 1.05
N PHE A 20 0.80 -2.66 2.15
CA PHE A 20 1.08 -1.53 3.04
C PHE A 20 2.55 -1.12 2.87
N VAL A 21 2.80 0.17 2.75
CA VAL A 21 4.16 0.71 2.64
C VAL A 21 4.35 1.73 3.75
N ASP A 22 5.37 1.52 4.59
CA ASP A 22 5.79 2.48 5.61
C ASP A 22 6.92 3.35 5.06
N PHE A 23 6.77 4.66 5.25
CA PHE A 23 7.77 5.67 4.93
C PHE A 23 8.28 6.34 6.21
N ALA A 24 9.47 6.93 6.14
CA ALA A 24 10.11 7.66 7.23
C ALA A 24 9.37 8.95 7.59
N THR A 25 8.80 9.63 6.59
CA THR A 25 7.99 10.84 6.79
C THR A 25 6.73 10.79 5.92
N PRO A 26 5.63 11.45 6.35
CA PRO A 26 4.40 11.53 5.55
C PRO A 26 4.62 12.24 4.21
N VAL A 27 5.59 13.16 4.14
CA VAL A 27 5.99 13.82 2.88
C VAL A 27 6.49 12.80 1.87
N HIS A 28 7.41 11.90 2.25
CA HIS A 28 7.88 10.85 1.35
C HIS A 28 6.75 9.92 0.90
N ALA A 29 5.83 9.56 1.81
CA ALA A 29 4.65 8.75 1.48
C ALA A 29 3.74 9.46 0.46
N PHE A 30 3.49 10.75 0.64
CA PHE A 30 2.66 11.54 -0.26
C PHE A 30 3.28 11.64 -1.67
N HIS A 31 4.59 11.87 -1.77
CA HIS A 31 5.29 11.89 -3.05
C HIS A 31 5.20 10.54 -3.78
N ALA A 32 5.47 9.44 -3.08
CA ALA A 32 5.35 8.11 -3.66
C ALA A 32 3.91 7.78 -4.07
N MET A 33 2.94 8.13 -3.21
CA MET A 33 1.51 7.99 -3.49
C MET A 33 1.14 8.73 -4.77
N ARG A 34 1.49 10.01 -4.89
CA ARG A 34 1.19 10.82 -6.09
C ARG A 34 1.85 10.29 -7.36
N ALA A 35 3.08 9.78 -7.25
CA ALA A 35 3.80 9.24 -8.40
C ALA A 35 3.19 7.93 -8.92
N LEU A 36 2.61 7.11 -8.03
CA LEU A 36 2.07 5.79 -8.35
C LEU A 36 0.54 5.76 -8.42
N GLN A 37 -0.14 6.86 -8.07
CA GLN A 37 -1.61 6.92 -8.07
C GLN A 37 -2.15 6.74 -9.48
N GLY A 38 -3.06 5.78 -9.64
CA GLY A 38 -3.68 5.50 -10.93
C GLY A 38 -2.84 4.61 -11.85
N TYR A 39 -1.67 4.12 -11.39
CA TYR A 39 -0.81 3.22 -12.15
C TYR A 39 -1.59 1.99 -12.63
N LYS A 40 -1.56 1.72 -13.93
CA LYS A 40 -2.24 0.58 -14.52
C LYS A 40 -1.26 -0.59 -14.56
N PHE A 41 -1.59 -1.70 -13.90
CA PHE A 41 -0.69 -2.86 -13.84
C PHE A 41 -0.45 -3.50 -15.21
N ASP A 42 -1.47 -3.47 -16.05
CA ASP A 42 -1.44 -4.02 -17.39
C ASP A 42 -2.07 -2.97 -18.32
N GLU A 43 -1.24 -2.35 -19.16
CA GLU A 43 -1.69 -1.33 -20.09
C GLU A 43 -2.56 -1.93 -21.21
N GLU A 44 -2.33 -3.20 -21.55
CA GLU A 44 -2.97 -3.94 -22.64
C GLU A 44 -4.35 -4.49 -22.24
N ASP A 45 -4.58 -4.78 -20.95
CA ASP A 45 -5.89 -5.21 -20.47
C ASP A 45 -6.80 -4.01 -20.11
N PRO A 46 -7.93 -3.78 -20.83
CA PRO A 46 -8.90 -2.73 -20.50
C PRO A 46 -9.65 -2.97 -19.18
N ARG A 47 -9.60 -4.17 -18.61
CA ARG A 47 -10.12 -4.51 -17.27
C ARG A 47 -9.05 -4.46 -16.18
N SER A 48 -7.80 -4.12 -16.53
CA SER A 48 -6.73 -4.01 -15.55
C SER A 48 -7.08 -3.00 -14.48
N ARG A 49 -6.79 -3.36 -13.23
CA ARG A 49 -7.09 -2.52 -12.08
C ARG A 49 -6.07 -1.39 -11.99
N ASN A 50 -6.56 -0.17 -11.81
CA ASN A 50 -5.70 0.94 -11.43
C ASN A 50 -5.26 0.77 -9.98
N LEU A 51 -3.98 1.02 -9.72
CA LEU A 51 -3.43 1.10 -8.39
C LEU A 51 -4.04 2.31 -7.68
N ASN A 52 -4.74 2.04 -6.57
CA ASN A 52 -5.31 3.06 -5.72
C ASN A 52 -4.58 3.04 -4.38
N LEU A 53 -3.84 4.09 -4.11
CA LEU A 53 -3.08 4.29 -2.88
C LEU A 53 -3.83 5.31 -2.02
N GLN A 54 -3.93 5.01 -0.73
CA GLN A 54 -4.53 5.89 0.26
C GLN A 54 -3.70 5.85 1.54
N PHE A 55 -3.80 6.90 2.35
CA PHE A 55 -3.24 6.88 3.68
C PHE A 55 -3.93 5.79 4.50
N SER A 56 -3.14 4.88 5.06
CA SER A 56 -3.69 3.87 5.94
C SER A 56 -4.12 4.51 7.26
N HIS A 57 -5.42 4.49 7.52
CA HIS A 57 -5.97 4.85 8.83
C HIS A 57 -5.89 3.69 9.84
N SER A 58 -5.31 2.55 9.45
CA SER A 58 -5.13 1.44 10.38
C SER A 58 -4.26 1.90 11.56
N PRO A 59 -4.72 1.80 12.82
CA PRO A 59 -3.81 1.90 13.94
C PRO A 59 -2.71 0.86 13.66
N ARG A 60 -1.44 1.25 13.74
CA ARG A 60 -0.34 0.29 13.66
C ARG A 60 -0.67 -0.74 14.74
N MET A 61 -1.12 -1.93 14.33
CA MET A 61 -1.44 -2.98 15.27
C MET A 61 -0.13 -3.19 16.02
N ASN A 62 -0.10 -2.81 17.29
CA ASN A 62 0.95 -3.27 18.17
C ASN A 62 0.82 -4.79 18.17
N SER A 63 1.54 -5.44 17.27
CA SER A 63 1.92 -6.83 17.39
C SER A 63 2.92 -6.93 18.54
N HIS A 64 2.49 -6.58 19.74
CA HIS A 64 3.12 -6.90 21.01
C HIS A 64 1.97 -7.26 21.93
N GLY A 65 2.06 -8.48 22.46
CA GLY A 65 0.97 -9.21 23.07
C GLY A 65 0.22 -8.41 24.12
N GLY A 66 -1.10 -8.61 24.12
CA GLY A 66 -1.87 -8.39 25.33
C GLY A 66 -1.34 -9.33 26.42
N CYS A 67 -0.94 -8.75 27.53
CA CYS A 67 -0.84 -9.40 28.83
C CYS A 67 -1.97 -8.83 29.69
#